data_AF-A0A1V6F5S6-F1
#
_entry.id   AF-A0A1V6F5S6-F1
#
_cell.length_a   1.000
_cell.length_b   1.000
_cell.length_c   1.000
_cell.angle_alpha   90.00
_cell.angle_beta   90.00
_cell.angle_gamma   90.00
#
_symmetry.space_group_name_H-M   'P 1'
#
loop_
_entity.id
_entity.type
_entity.pdbx_description
1 polymer ?
#
loop_
_entity_poly.entity_id
_entity_poly.type
_entity_poly.pdbx_seq_one_letter_code
_entity_poly.pdbx_strand_id
1 'polypeptide(L)'
;MRCRAAKRQIELKLDRELEPGRIRKLDQHLSSCPACRAYLDEGLKLQKLLQAQPRAEFPAWLHHQIMEKTARHDRQRKQYKIRWRLQTIPALLVLILMFTVGGLLGKAAFSSFVPFPETPSATPSQELASFGEVSLLDDPNLAGGVHE
;
A
#
# COMPACT_ATOMS: atom_id res chain seq x y z
N MET A 1 -35.89 14.22 -3.71
CA MET A 1 -35.65 13.12 -4.67
C MET A 1 -36.98 12.57 -5.18
N ARG A 2 -36.98 11.81 -6.28
CA ARG A 2 -38.20 11.14 -6.77
C ARG A 2 -38.49 9.89 -5.95
N CYS A 3 -39.77 9.56 -5.73
CA CYS A 3 -40.18 8.39 -4.92
C CYS A 3 -39.62 7.07 -5.46
N ARG A 4 -39.49 6.92 -6.79
CA ARG A 4 -38.87 5.73 -7.40
C ARG A 4 -37.40 5.54 -6.97
N ALA A 5 -36.65 6.63 -6.89
CA ALA A 5 -35.25 6.58 -6.43
C ALA A 5 -35.17 6.31 -4.92
N ALA A 6 -36.12 6.86 -4.14
CA ALA A 6 -36.22 6.60 -2.71
C ALA A 6 -36.48 5.12 -2.42
N LYS A 7 -37.45 4.49 -3.12
CA LYS A 7 -37.74 3.06 -2.95
C LYS A 7 -36.50 2.18 -3.16
N ARG A 8 -35.75 2.41 -4.24
CA ARG A 8 -34.49 1.68 -4.49
C ARG A 8 -33.45 1.90 -3.38
N GLN A 9 -33.36 3.11 -2.82
CA GLN A 9 -32.47 3.38 -1.70
C GLN A 9 -32.96 2.74 -0.39
N ILE A 10 -34.27 2.58 -0.22
CA ILE A 10 -34.86 1.87 0.92
C ILE A 10 -34.50 0.38 0.84
N GLU A 11 -34.64 -0.26 -0.32
CA GLU A 11 -34.22 -1.65 -0.56
C GLU A 11 -32.74 -1.85 -0.19
N LEU A 12 -31.85 -1.02 -0.74
CA LEU A 12 -30.41 -1.04 -0.40
C LEU A 12 -30.14 -0.79 1.10
N LYS A 13 -30.97 0.01 1.77
CA LYS A 13 -30.85 0.26 3.22
C LYS A 13 -31.25 -0.99 4.01
N LEU A 14 -32.28 -1.72 3.59
CA LEU A 14 -32.69 -2.98 4.20
C LEU A 14 -31.61 -4.05 4.07
N ASP A 15 -30.92 -4.09 2.92
CA ASP A 15 -29.82 -5.02 2.64
C ASP A 15 -28.47 -4.59 3.22
N ARG A 16 -28.40 -3.42 3.88
CA ARG A 16 -27.17 -2.81 4.44
C ARG A 16 -26.10 -2.45 3.40
N GLU A 17 -26.51 -2.21 2.15
CA GLU A 17 -25.64 -1.82 1.03
C GLU A 17 -25.70 -0.31 0.72
N LEU A 18 -26.47 0.46 1.50
CA LEU A 18 -26.61 1.89 1.26
C LEU A 18 -25.39 2.67 1.76
N GLU A 19 -24.65 3.25 0.83
CA GLU A 19 -23.58 4.23 1.10
C GLU A 19 -24.00 5.32 2.12
N PRO A 20 -23.16 5.63 3.12
CA PRO A 20 -23.51 6.53 4.22
C PRO A 20 -23.87 7.94 3.75
N GLY A 21 -23.26 8.43 2.66
CA GLY A 21 -23.56 9.74 2.08
C GLY A 21 -24.99 9.86 1.51
N ARG A 22 -25.64 8.74 1.18
CA ARG A 22 -27.01 8.72 0.64
C ARG A 22 -28.09 8.61 1.73
N ILE A 23 -27.71 8.22 2.95
CA ILE A 23 -28.65 8.06 4.08
C ILE A 23 -29.33 9.39 4.43
N ARG A 24 -28.57 10.48 4.55
CA ARG A 24 -29.13 11.81 4.89
C ARG A 24 -30.18 12.28 3.89
N LYS A 25 -29.93 12.08 2.59
CA LYS A 25 -30.88 12.43 1.52
C LYS A 25 -32.14 11.57 1.57
N LEU A 26 -32.00 10.30 1.97
CA LEU A 26 -33.12 9.39 2.17
C LEU A 26 -33.98 9.79 3.36
N ASP A 27 -33.37 10.08 4.50
CA ASP A 27 -34.09 10.46 5.72
C ASP A 27 -34.86 11.79 5.52
N GLN A 28 -34.30 12.76 4.79
CA GLN A 28 -35.01 13.99 4.41
C GLN A 28 -36.24 13.73 3.51
N HIS A 29 -36.19 12.72 2.66
CA HIS A 29 -37.35 12.35 1.86
C HIS A 29 -38.38 11.57 2.67
N LEU A 30 -37.95 10.73 3.60
CA LEU A 30 -38.83 9.99 4.50
C LEU A 30 -39.58 10.91 5.46
N SER A 31 -39.02 12.08 5.83
CA SER A 31 -39.73 13.07 6.64
C SER A 31 -40.87 13.75 5.87
N SER A 32 -40.73 13.92 4.56
CA SER A 32 -41.68 14.63 3.69
C SER A 32 -42.69 13.72 2.97
N CYS A 33 -42.35 12.46 2.69
CA CYS A 33 -43.21 11.55 1.92
C CYS A 33 -43.75 10.39 2.77
N PRO A 34 -45.06 10.37 3.09
CA PRO A 34 -45.66 9.29 3.89
C PRO A 34 -45.69 7.95 3.16
N ALA A 35 -45.86 7.94 1.84
CA ALA A 35 -45.90 6.70 1.05
C ALA A 35 -44.57 5.93 1.07
N CYS A 36 -43.43 6.63 1.04
CA CYS A 36 -42.12 5.99 1.15
C CYS A 36 -41.84 5.50 2.58
N ARG A 37 -42.43 6.14 3.61
CA ARG A 37 -42.34 5.69 4.99
C ARG A 37 -43.12 4.39 5.19
N ALA A 38 -44.36 4.31 4.69
CA ALA A 38 -45.16 3.09 4.72
C ALA A 38 -44.44 1.91 4.04
N TYR A 39 -43.81 2.16 2.88
CA TYR A 39 -43.02 1.14 2.17
C TYR A 39 -41.82 0.63 3.00
N LEU A 40 -41.13 1.53 3.71
CA LEU A 40 -40.04 1.14 4.61
C LEU A 40 -40.56 0.31 5.79
N ASP A 41 -41.68 0.70 6.39
CA ASP A 41 -42.28 0.00 7.53
C ASP A 41 -42.77 -1.40 7.14
N GLU A 42 -43.36 -1.56 5.94
CA GLU A 42 -43.72 -2.86 5.37
C GLU A 42 -42.50 -3.77 5.21
N GLY A 43 -41.40 -3.24 4.64
CA GLY A 43 -40.16 -3.98 4.48
C GLY A 43 -39.56 -4.43 5.82
N LEU A 44 -39.55 -3.54 6.84
CA LEU A 44 -39.11 -3.90 8.19
C LEU A 44 -40.01 -4.96 8.83
N LYS A 45 -41.33 -4.88 8.61
CA LYS A 45 -42.28 -5.88 9.12
C LYS A 45 -42.02 -7.25 8.49
N LEU A 46 -41.78 -7.30 7.19
CA LEU A 46 -41.39 -8.53 6.49
C LEU A 46 -40.08 -9.11 7.04
N GLN A 47 -39.05 -8.27 7.23
CA GLN A 47 -37.77 -8.71 7.78
C GLN A 47 -37.92 -9.31 9.18
N LYS A 48 -38.76 -8.71 10.03
CA LYS A 48 -39.06 -9.24 11.37
C LYS A 48 -39.77 -10.60 11.30
N LEU A 49 -40.74 -10.76 10.40
CA LEU A 49 -41.43 -12.05 10.20
C LEU A 49 -40.46 -13.14 9.76
N LEU A 50 -39.56 -12.84 8.82
CA LEU A 50 -38.53 -13.77 8.37
C LEU A 50 -37.54 -14.14 9.49
N GLN A 51 -37.17 -13.18 10.34
CA GLN A 51 -36.28 -13.42 11.48
C GLN A 51 -36.93 -14.18 12.63
N ALA A 52 -38.25 -14.08 12.78
CA ALA A 52 -39.02 -14.78 13.81
C ALA A 52 -39.21 -16.27 13.49
N GLN A 53 -38.90 -16.71 12.27
CA GLN A 53 -38.99 -18.11 11.90
C GLN A 53 -37.95 -18.94 12.66
N PRO A 54 -38.32 -20.13 13.19
CA PRO A 54 -37.39 -21.00 13.88
C PRO A 54 -36.21 -21.32 12.97
N ARG A 55 -35.01 -20.99 13.44
CA ARG A 55 -33.78 -21.33 12.74
C ARG A 55 -33.57 -22.83 12.89
N ALA A 56 -33.44 -23.54 11.77
CA ALA A 56 -33.05 -24.93 11.80
C ALA A 56 -31.70 -25.05 12.51
N GLU A 57 -31.60 -25.96 13.48
CA GLU A 57 -30.33 -26.28 14.10
C GLU A 57 -29.41 -26.88 13.04
N PHE A 58 -28.24 -26.27 12.86
CA PHE A 58 -27.24 -26.80 11.94
C PHE A 58 -26.64 -28.07 12.54
N PRO A 59 -26.43 -29.13 11.74
CA PRO A 59 -25.83 -30.34 12.27
C PRO A 59 -24.38 -30.07 12.69
N ALA A 60 -23.99 -30.61 13.85
CA ALA A 60 -22.68 -30.34 14.46
C ALA A 60 -21.49 -30.66 13.54
N TRP A 61 -21.61 -31.68 12.68
CA TRP A 61 -20.56 -32.07 11.73
C TRP A 61 -20.29 -31.02 10.66
N LEU A 62 -21.26 -30.17 10.32
CA LEU A 62 -21.12 -29.18 9.24
C LEU A 62 -20.09 -28.12 9.60
N HIS A 63 -20.06 -27.70 10.87
CA HIS A 63 -19.07 -26.73 11.34
C HIS A 63 -17.65 -27.28 11.18
N HIS A 64 -17.43 -28.52 11.62
CA HIS A 64 -16.14 -29.20 11.47
C HIS A 64 -15.74 -29.36 10.00
N GLN A 65 -16.67 -29.77 9.14
CA GLN A 65 -16.40 -29.92 7.71
C GLN A 65 -16.01 -28.58 7.04
N ILE A 66 -16.67 -27.48 7.41
CA ILE A 66 -16.34 -26.15 6.88
C ILE A 66 -14.92 -25.76 7.34
N MET A 67 -14.63 -25.90 8.64
CA MET A 67 -13.32 -25.54 9.19
C MET A 67 -12.18 -26.38 8.63
N GLU A 68 -12.42 -27.67 8.38
CA GLU A 68 -11.43 -28.53 7.75
C GLU A 68 -11.15 -28.11 6.30
N LYS A 69 -12.20 -27.83 5.52
CA LYS A 69 -12.05 -27.38 4.13
C LYS A 69 -11.36 -26.03 4.02
N THR A 70 -11.69 -25.07 4.89
CA THR A 70 -11.02 -23.75 4.91
C THR A 70 -9.57 -23.89 5.33
N ALA A 71 -9.27 -24.66 6.38
CA ALA A 71 -7.90 -24.91 6.82
C ALA A 71 -7.06 -25.61 5.76
N ARG A 72 -7.63 -26.58 5.02
CA ARG A 72 -6.94 -27.24 3.91
C ARG A 72 -6.59 -26.25 2.80
N HIS A 73 -7.52 -25.39 2.44
CA HIS A 73 -7.31 -24.40 1.38
C HIS A 73 -6.24 -23.36 1.79
N ASP A 74 -6.23 -22.93 3.05
CA ASP A 74 -5.21 -22.03 3.58
C ASP A 74 -3.82 -22.67 3.62
N ARG A 75 -3.73 -23.94 4.03
CA ARG A 75 -2.47 -24.71 3.99
C ARG A 75 -1.94 -24.82 2.57
N GLN A 76 -2.81 -25.11 1.58
CA GLN A 76 -2.41 -25.18 0.17
C GLN A 76 -1.91 -23.84 -0.35
N ARG A 77 -2.60 -22.73 -0.08
CA ARG A 77 -2.14 -21.38 -0.47
C ARG A 77 -0.78 -21.05 0.15
N LYS A 78 -0.58 -21.36 1.44
CA LYS A 78 0.70 -21.14 2.14
C LYS A 78 1.81 -21.98 1.52
N GLN A 79 1.59 -23.27 1.30
CA GLN A 79 2.58 -24.16 0.69
C GLN A 79 2.95 -23.71 -0.73
N TYR A 80 1.98 -23.28 -1.53
CA TYR A 80 2.24 -22.74 -2.87
C TYR A 80 3.12 -21.48 -2.81
N LYS A 81 2.79 -20.53 -1.92
CA LYS A 81 3.56 -19.30 -1.73
C LYS A 81 4.99 -19.57 -1.23
N ILE A 82 5.14 -20.52 -0.30
CA ILE A 82 6.46 -20.94 0.20
C ILE A 82 7.27 -21.57 -0.94
N ARG A 83 6.67 -22.48 -1.72
CA ARG A 83 7.36 -23.13 -2.84
C ARG A 83 7.80 -22.13 -3.91
N TRP A 84 6.96 -21.15 -4.23
CA TRP A 84 7.31 -20.04 -5.13
C TRP A 84 8.46 -19.18 -4.61
N ARG A 85 8.48 -18.86 -3.31
CA ARG A 85 9.59 -18.11 -2.70
C ARG A 85 10.88 -18.93 -2.58
N LEU A 86 10.78 -20.24 -2.39
CA LEU A 86 11.95 -21.12 -2.33
C LEU A 86 12.66 -21.24 -3.69
N GLN A 87 11.93 -21.10 -4.81
CA GLN A 87 12.54 -21.14 -6.15
C GLN A 87 13.54 -20.01 -6.40
N THR A 88 13.42 -18.87 -5.71
CA THR A 88 14.37 -17.74 -5.87
C THR A 88 15.62 -17.86 -4.99
N ILE A 89 15.61 -18.76 -4.00
CA ILE A 89 16.75 -18.98 -3.08
C ILE A 89 18.02 -19.47 -3.80
N PRO A 90 18.00 -20.49 -4.68
CA PRO A 90 19.22 -20.98 -5.31
C PRO A 90 19.90 -19.91 -6.18
N ALA A 91 19.13 -19.11 -6.92
CA ALA A 91 19.67 -18.02 -7.73
C ALA A 91 20.37 -16.95 -6.87
N LEU A 92 19.76 -16.55 -5.75
CA LEU A 92 20.36 -15.60 -4.82
C LEU A 92 21.66 -16.16 -4.20
N LEU A 93 21.68 -17.46 -3.87
CA LEU A 93 22.87 -18.11 -3.31
C LEU A 93 24.04 -18.08 -4.29
N VAL A 94 23.81 -18.36 -5.57
CA VAL A 94 24.84 -18.28 -6.61
C VAL A 94 25.37 -16.85 -6.76
N LEU A 95 24.49 -15.84 -6.75
CA LEU A 95 24.93 -14.43 -6.81
C LEU A 95 25.80 -14.05 -5.61
N ILE A 96 25.42 -14.47 -4.40
CA ILE A 96 26.21 -14.23 -3.18
C ILE A 96 27.57 -14.92 -3.30
N LEU A 97 27.61 -16.19 -3.74
CA LEU A 97 28.85 -16.94 -3.91
C LEU A 97 29.78 -16.30 -4.95
N MET A 98 29.24 -15.83 -6.07
CA MET A 98 30.01 -15.12 -7.09
C MET A 98 30.55 -13.79 -6.54
N PHE A 99 29.76 -13.06 -5.77
CA PHE A 99 30.20 -11.80 -5.16
C PHE A 99 31.27 -12.01 -4.10
N THR A 100 31.18 -13.05 -3.25
CA THR A 100 32.18 -13.32 -2.22
C THR A 100 33.48 -13.83 -2.82
N VAL A 101 33.44 -14.75 -3.78
CA VAL A 101 34.64 -15.26 -4.47
C VAL A 101 35.28 -14.14 -5.28
N GLY A 102 34.50 -13.40 -6.07
CA GLY A 102 34.99 -12.27 -6.85
C GLY A 102 35.59 -11.16 -5.97
N GLY A 103 34.95 -10.84 -4.83
CA GLY A 103 35.46 -9.86 -3.88
C GLY A 103 36.76 -10.29 -3.19
N LEU A 104 36.87 -11.56 -2.80
CA LEU A 104 38.07 -12.08 -2.14
C LEU A 104 39.26 -12.13 -3.11
N LEU A 105 39.05 -12.62 -4.33
CA LEU A 105 40.07 -12.63 -5.39
C LEU A 105 40.43 -11.21 -5.83
N GLY A 106 39.46 -10.31 -5.97
CA GLY A 106 39.71 -8.91 -6.32
C GLY A 106 40.56 -8.19 -5.28
N LYS A 107 40.30 -8.41 -3.98
CA LYS A 107 41.11 -7.84 -2.89
C LYS A 107 42.54 -8.41 -2.88
N ALA A 108 42.69 -9.70 -3.16
CA ALA A 108 44.02 -10.34 -3.27
C ALA A 108 44.80 -9.81 -4.49
N ALA A 109 44.17 -9.69 -5.65
CA ALA A 109 44.80 -9.17 -6.87
C ALA A 109 45.17 -7.68 -6.77
N PHE A 110 44.36 -6.86 -6.09
CA PHE A 110 44.67 -5.45 -5.86
C PHE A 110 45.88 -5.27 -4.94
N SER A 111 46.08 -6.17 -3.97
CA SER A 111 47.25 -6.13 -3.08
C SER A 111 48.56 -6.55 -3.76
N SER A 112 48.49 -7.33 -4.85
CA SER A 112 49.68 -7.80 -5.58
C SER A 112 50.10 -6.88 -6.72
N PHE A 113 49.25 -5.95 -7.15
CA PHE A 113 49.60 -4.87 -8.07
C PHE A 113 49.70 -3.53 -7.34
N VAL A 114 50.81 -3.31 -6.63
CA VAL A 114 51.30 -1.97 -6.31
C VAL A 114 52.47 -1.64 -7.25
N PRO A 115 52.23 -1.01 -8.42
CA PRO A 115 53.30 -0.39 -9.17
C PRO A 115 53.31 1.10 -8.81
N PHE A 116 53.94 1.46 -7.70
CA PHE A 116 54.45 2.82 -7.56
C PHE A 116 55.96 2.71 -7.34
N PRO A 117 56.79 3.07 -8.34
CA PRO A 117 58.22 3.17 -8.13
C PRO A 117 58.50 4.28 -7.12
N GLU A 118 59.30 3.94 -6.11
CA GLU A 118 59.86 4.86 -5.14
C GLU A 118 60.56 6.03 -5.86
N THR A 119 60.21 7.26 -5.51
CA THR A 119 61.10 8.42 -5.66
C THR A 119 61.04 9.25 -4.38
N PRO A 120 62.19 9.79 -3.92
CA PRO A 120 62.43 10.04 -2.51
C PRO A 120 61.85 11.38 -2.01
N SER A 121 61.37 11.33 -0.77
CA SER A 121 61.33 12.37 0.26
C SER A 121 61.61 13.84 -0.15
N ALA A 122 60.55 14.67 -0.17
CA ALA A 122 60.64 16.10 0.13
C ALA A 122 59.30 16.61 0.73
N THR A 123 59.32 16.80 2.05
CA THR A 123 58.66 17.82 2.90
C THR A 123 57.16 18.19 2.70
N PRO A 124 56.34 18.26 3.77
CA PRO A 124 54.91 18.49 3.68
C PRO A 124 54.58 19.98 3.55
N SER A 125 53.76 20.34 2.57
CA SER A 125 53.10 21.64 2.52
C SER A 125 51.60 21.44 2.39
N GLN A 126 50.91 21.87 3.44
CA GLN A 126 49.46 22.06 3.50
C GLN A 126 48.99 22.91 2.32
N GLU A 127 48.14 22.36 1.46
CA GLU A 127 47.13 23.14 0.74
C GLU A 127 45.79 22.40 0.79
N LEU A 128 45.21 22.46 1.98
CA LEU A 128 43.80 22.22 2.24
C LEU A 128 43.18 23.60 2.52
N ALA A 129 43.07 24.47 1.51
CA ALA A 129 42.24 25.69 1.56
C ALA A 129 42.19 26.42 0.21
N SER A 130 41.48 25.87 -0.76
CA SER A 130 40.83 26.70 -1.77
C SER A 130 39.49 26.05 -2.10
N PHE A 131 38.61 26.16 -1.11
CA PHE A 131 37.18 25.97 -1.28
C PHE A 131 36.69 26.99 -2.30
N GLY A 132 35.94 26.51 -3.29
CA GLY A 132 35.34 27.32 -4.34
C GLY A 132 34.58 28.52 -3.78
N GLU A 133 35.15 29.70 -3.98
CA GLU A 133 34.45 30.97 -3.93
C GLU A 133 33.79 31.20 -5.29
N VAL A 134 32.46 31.02 -5.32
CA VAL A 134 31.61 31.48 -6.40
C VAL A 134 31.52 33.01 -6.27
N SER A 135 32.12 33.73 -7.21
CA SER A 135 31.95 35.19 -7.36
C SER A 135 30.50 35.51 -7.70
N LEU A 136 29.73 35.90 -6.69
CA LEU A 136 28.50 36.67 -6.84
C LEU A 136 28.91 38.14 -6.62
N LEU A 137 29.33 38.80 -7.72
CA LEU A 137 29.59 40.23 -7.72
C LEU A 137 28.25 40.97 -7.63
N ASP A 138 28.00 41.49 -6.44
CA ASP A 138 27.07 42.56 -6.12
C ASP A 138 27.84 43.86 -6.36
N ASP A 139 27.42 44.69 -7.32
CA ASP A 139 28.06 45.98 -7.65
C ASP A 139 27.11 47.12 -7.22
N PRO A 140 27.33 47.75 -6.05
CA PRO A 140 26.48 48.84 -5.58
C PRO A 140 27.17 50.18 -5.90
N ASN A 141 26.65 50.88 -6.92
CA ASN A 141 26.77 52.33 -7.22
C ASN A 141 27.10 52.67 -8.68
N LEU A 142 26.27 52.23 -9.63
CA LEU A 142 25.98 53.08 -10.79
C LEU A 142 24.72 53.89 -10.50
N ALA A 143 24.94 55.07 -9.92
CA ALA A 143 23.98 56.16 -9.91
C ALA A 143 24.04 56.92 -11.26
N GLY A 144 22.88 57.36 -11.73
CA GLY A 144 22.71 58.17 -12.94
C GLY A 144 22.29 57.30 -14.13
N GLY A 145 21.14 57.51 -14.76
CA GLY A 145 20.63 58.79 -15.22
C GLY A 145 20.42 58.66 -16.72
N VAL A 146 19.14 58.67 -17.11
CA VAL A 146 18.58 58.53 -18.46
C VAL A 146 19.26 59.42 -19.49
N HIS A 147 19.54 58.90 -20.68
CA HIS A 147 19.49 59.68 -21.92
C HIS A 147 18.95 58.80 -23.08
N GLU A 148 17.77 59.21 -23.55
CA GLU A 148 17.13 59.05 -24.88
C GLU A 148 16.90 57.66 -25.48
#